data_AF-A0A8G2F247-F1
#
_entry.id   AF-A0A8G2F247-F1
#
_cell.length_a   1.000
_cell.length_b   1.000
_cell.length_c   1.000
_cell.angle_alpha   90.00
_cell.angle_beta   90.00
_cell.angle_gamma   90.00
#
_symmetry.space_group_name_H-M   'P 1'
#
loop_
_entity.id
_entity.type
_entity.pdbx_description
1 polymer ?
#
loop_
_entity_poly.entity_id
_entity_poly.type
_entity_poly.pdbx_seq_one_letter_code
_entity_poly.pdbx_strand_id
1 'polypeptide(L)'
;MILTALRKAEAGWMVCNMTVADEDFETAFGIIMTCLRHAYMVGTSLEHRKKEVTYTFSYVQLNLFADMPKCFTRAQMIVFVESLNVSESSVDRLLKKSLRKGLTTSDRNGHYEKTLKGEEITRFGTPPEEGDKVNFYMTYY
;
A
#
# COMPACT_ATOMS: atom_id res chain seq x y z
N MET A 1 -2.92 -40.94 -5.89
CA MET A 1 -2.02 -41.30 -7.00
C MET A 1 -0.57 -40.88 -6.75
N ILE A 2 -0.23 -39.58 -6.64
CA ILE A 2 1.16 -39.17 -6.34
C ILE A 2 1.59 -39.58 -4.92
N LEU A 3 0.75 -39.32 -3.91
CA LEU A 3 1.04 -39.72 -2.53
C LEU A 3 1.10 -41.25 -2.38
N THR A 4 0.24 -41.97 -3.09
CA THR A 4 0.30 -43.44 -3.21
C THR A 4 1.62 -43.91 -3.83
N ALA A 5 2.16 -43.20 -4.82
CA ALA A 5 3.44 -43.53 -5.43
C ALA A 5 4.62 -43.27 -4.48
N LEU A 6 4.55 -42.19 -3.68
CA LEU A 6 5.51 -41.91 -2.62
C LEU A 6 5.49 -43.00 -1.55
N ARG A 7 4.30 -43.39 -1.09
CA ARG A 7 4.12 -44.48 -0.12
C ARG A 7 4.64 -45.82 -0.67
N LYS A 8 4.47 -46.08 -1.97
CA LYS A 8 5.07 -47.25 -2.65
C LYS A 8 6.59 -47.18 -2.68
N ALA A 9 7.17 -45.99 -2.89
CA ALA A 9 8.61 -45.81 -2.84
C ALA A 9 9.16 -46.04 -1.43
N GLU A 10 8.47 -45.56 -0.39
CA GLU A 10 8.82 -45.77 1.02
C GLU A 10 8.74 -47.25 1.43
N ALA A 11 7.73 -47.98 0.95
CA ALA A 11 7.59 -49.41 1.19
C ALA A 11 8.65 -50.28 0.47
N GLY A 12 9.43 -49.68 -0.44
CA GLY A 12 10.47 -50.36 -1.19
C GLY A 12 9.95 -51.52 -2.06
N TRP A 13 10.80 -52.52 -2.30
CA TRP A 13 10.49 -53.64 -3.20
C TRP A 13 9.54 -54.68 -2.59
N MET A 14 9.07 -54.48 -1.35
CA MET A 14 8.20 -55.44 -0.66
C MET A 14 6.76 -55.45 -1.18
N VAL A 15 6.33 -54.42 -1.91
CA VAL A 15 4.93 -54.28 -2.35
C VAL A 15 4.85 -54.15 -3.86
N CYS A 16 4.43 -55.24 -4.54
CA CYS A 16 4.31 -55.28 -5.99
C CYS A 16 3.17 -54.37 -6.49
N ASN A 17 2.01 -54.41 -5.81
CA ASN A 17 0.82 -53.61 -6.11
C ASN A 17 0.34 -52.84 -4.89
N MET A 18 0.02 -51.56 -5.08
CA MET A 18 -0.46 -50.67 -4.02
C MET A 18 -1.68 -49.92 -4.52
N THR A 19 -2.76 -49.98 -3.74
CA THR A 19 -4.00 -49.24 -4.02
C THR A 19 -3.95 -47.86 -3.39
N VAL A 20 -4.66 -46.92 -4.01
CA VAL A 20 -4.88 -45.59 -3.42
C VAL A 20 -5.67 -45.80 -2.12
N ALA A 21 -5.14 -45.25 -1.02
CA ALA A 21 -5.80 -45.28 0.28
C ALA A 21 -6.51 -43.95 0.56
N ASP A 22 -7.51 -43.98 1.44
CA ASP A 22 -8.21 -42.76 1.87
C ASP A 22 -7.24 -41.77 2.54
N GLU A 23 -6.21 -42.26 3.23
CA GLU A 23 -5.12 -41.47 3.80
C GLU A 23 -4.39 -40.63 2.74
N ASP A 24 -4.17 -41.19 1.54
CA ASP A 24 -3.57 -40.47 0.40
C ASP A 24 -4.52 -39.36 -0.07
N PHE A 25 -5.83 -39.57 0.00
CA PHE A 25 -6.83 -38.57 -0.39
C PHE A 25 -6.91 -37.44 0.63
N GLU A 26 -7.04 -37.76 1.92
CA GLU A 26 -7.13 -36.79 3.01
C GLU A 26 -5.88 -35.89 3.07
N THR A 27 -4.70 -36.48 2.88
CA THR A 27 -3.45 -35.73 2.85
C THR A 27 -3.41 -34.77 1.65
N ALA A 28 -3.82 -35.23 0.46
CA ALA A 28 -3.91 -34.36 -0.71
C ALA A 28 -4.93 -33.24 -0.51
N PHE A 29 -6.09 -33.56 0.07
CA PHE A 29 -7.14 -32.59 0.37
C PHE A 29 -6.66 -31.53 1.38
N GLY A 30 -5.95 -31.94 2.43
CA GLY A 30 -5.35 -31.02 3.40
C GLY A 30 -4.34 -30.05 2.77
N ILE A 31 -3.49 -30.53 1.86
CA ILE A 31 -2.57 -29.68 1.09
C ILE A 31 -3.35 -28.68 0.24
N ILE A 32 -4.36 -29.13 -0.50
CA ILE A 32 -5.20 -28.28 -1.35
C ILE A 32 -5.88 -27.19 -0.51
N MET A 33 -6.49 -27.56 0.62
CA MET A 33 -7.17 -26.62 1.52
C MET A 33 -6.21 -25.59 2.11
N THR A 34 -4.97 -25.99 2.41
CA THR A 34 -3.93 -25.08 2.91
C THR A 34 -3.50 -24.08 1.83
N CYS A 35 -3.22 -24.57 0.61
CA CYS A 35 -2.90 -23.73 -0.53
C CYS A 35 -4.05 -22.76 -0.86
N LEU A 36 -5.30 -23.23 -0.78
CA LEU A 36 -6.48 -22.41 -1.01
C LEU A 36 -6.62 -21.31 0.05
N ARG A 37 -6.43 -21.64 1.35
CA ARG A 37 -6.44 -20.65 2.43
C ARG A 37 -5.36 -19.59 2.25
N HIS A 38 -4.16 -19.99 1.83
CA HIS A 38 -3.08 -19.04 1.54
C HIS A 38 -3.41 -18.16 0.33
N ALA A 39 -3.90 -18.74 -0.77
CA ALA A 39 -4.32 -17.99 -1.95
C ALA A 39 -5.44 -17.00 -1.62
N TYR A 40 -6.41 -17.39 -0.78
CA TYR A 40 -7.46 -16.51 -0.29
C TYR A 40 -6.89 -15.35 0.54
N MET A 41 -6.06 -15.64 1.55
CA MET A 41 -5.43 -14.60 2.37
C MET A 41 -4.61 -13.61 1.54
N VAL A 42 -3.83 -14.09 0.57
CA VAL A 42 -3.06 -13.24 -0.35
C VAL A 42 -3.99 -12.42 -1.24
N GLY A 43 -5.03 -13.06 -1.80
CA GLY A 43 -6.04 -12.39 -2.62
C GLY A 43 -6.74 -11.26 -1.87
N THR A 44 -7.24 -11.53 -0.67
CA THR A 44 -7.91 -10.52 0.17
C THR A 44 -6.95 -9.44 0.66
N SER A 45 -5.70 -9.80 0.96
CA SER A 45 -4.66 -8.82 1.32
C SER A 45 -4.32 -7.89 0.14
N LEU A 46 -4.31 -8.40 -1.10
CA LEU A 46 -4.11 -7.58 -2.29
C LEU A 46 -5.33 -6.71 -2.61
N GLU A 47 -6.55 -7.23 -2.45
CA GLU A 47 -7.77 -6.44 -2.63
C GLU A 47 -7.87 -5.31 -1.60
N HIS A 48 -7.46 -5.56 -0.35
CA HIS A 48 -7.36 -4.51 0.67
C HIS A 48 -6.32 -3.45 0.28
N ARG A 49 -5.18 -3.86 -0.30
CA ARG A 49 -4.16 -2.94 -0.81
C ARG A 49 -4.56 -2.12 -2.04
N LYS A 50 -5.56 -2.54 -2.83
CA LYS A 50 -6.04 -1.73 -3.98
C LYS A 50 -6.77 -0.45 -3.55
N LYS A 51 -7.21 -0.34 -2.29
CA LYS A 51 -7.84 0.88 -1.74
C LYS A 51 -6.89 1.75 -0.92
N GLU A 52 -5.70 1.27 -0.59
CA GLU A 52 -4.68 2.08 0.08
C GLU A 52 -3.91 2.89 -0.97
N VAL A 53 -4.40 4.09 -1.25
CA VAL A 53 -3.58 5.13 -1.87
C VAL A 53 -2.47 5.47 -0.89
N THR A 54 -1.36 4.76 -0.98
CA THR A 54 -0.15 5.09 -0.23
C THR A 54 0.34 6.45 -0.72
N TYR A 55 -0.03 7.50 0.01
CA TYR A 55 0.54 8.82 -0.16
C TYR A 55 1.99 8.74 0.30
N THR A 56 2.90 8.57 -0.65
CA THR A 56 4.36 8.50 -0.41
C THR A 56 4.94 9.81 0.15
N PHE A 57 4.15 10.73 0.68
CA PHE A 57 4.62 11.98 1.24
C PHE A 57 5.17 11.72 2.64
N SER A 58 6.29 12.34 2.99
CA SER A 58 6.74 12.38 4.38
C SER A 58 5.65 13.06 5.24
N TYR A 59 5.52 12.65 6.49
CA TYR A 59 4.58 13.26 7.45
C TYR A 59 4.68 14.80 7.46
N VAL A 60 5.91 15.32 7.45
CA VAL A 60 6.19 16.77 7.39
C VAL A 60 5.63 17.41 6.11
N GLN A 61 5.75 16.70 4.98
CA GLN A 61 5.25 17.16 3.69
C GLN A 61 3.72 17.17 3.60
N LEU A 62 3.04 16.23 4.27
CA LEU A 62 1.58 16.19 4.34
C LEU A 62 1.03 17.32 5.19
N ASN A 63 1.60 17.55 6.37
CA ASN A 63 1.18 18.64 7.24
C ASN A 63 1.46 20.00 6.60
N LEU A 64 2.62 20.15 5.96
CA LEU A 64 2.91 21.31 5.12
C LEU A 64 1.83 21.52 4.05
N PHE A 65 1.46 20.45 3.33
CA PHE A 65 0.46 20.55 2.27
C PHE A 65 -0.93 20.86 2.85
N ALA A 66 -1.31 20.29 3.99
CA ALA A 66 -2.58 20.56 4.66
C ALA A 66 -2.71 22.05 5.05
N ASP A 67 -1.63 22.64 5.57
CA ASP A 67 -1.60 24.02 6.09
C ASP A 67 -1.64 25.09 5.00
N MET A 68 -1.30 24.72 3.76
CA MET A 68 -1.29 25.67 2.66
C MET A 68 -2.70 26.14 2.30
N PRO A 69 -2.86 27.41 1.89
CA PRO A 69 -4.16 27.91 1.43
C PRO A 69 -4.61 27.19 0.15
N LYS A 70 -5.90 27.32 -0.18
CA LYS A 70 -6.51 26.73 -1.38
C LYS A 70 -5.78 27.13 -2.66
N CYS A 71 -5.43 28.41 -2.77
CA CYS A 71 -4.63 28.95 -3.88
C CYS A 71 -3.31 29.47 -3.32
N PHE A 72 -2.19 29.06 -3.92
CA PHE A 72 -0.87 29.46 -3.47
C PHE A 72 0.15 29.54 -4.60
N THR A 73 1.25 30.27 -4.37
CA THR A 73 2.37 30.39 -5.31
C THR A 73 3.60 29.66 -4.77
N ARG A 74 4.52 29.21 -5.64
CA ARG A 74 5.81 28.60 -5.23
C ARG A 74 6.54 29.47 -4.20
N ALA A 75 6.57 30.79 -4.39
CA ALA A 75 7.22 31.73 -3.48
C ALA A 75 6.63 31.69 -2.06
N GLN A 76 5.29 31.62 -1.94
CA GLN A 76 4.63 31.51 -0.63
C GLN A 76 4.95 30.18 0.05
N MET A 77 5.07 29.10 -0.73
CA MET A 77 5.44 27.79 -0.20
C MET A 77 6.87 27.78 0.33
N ILE A 78 7.81 28.46 -0.34
CA ILE A 78 9.20 28.55 0.10
C ILE A 78 9.31 29.31 1.42
N VAL A 79 8.64 30.46 1.54
CA VAL A 79 8.60 31.25 2.80
C VAL A 79 8.03 30.42 3.96
N PHE A 80 6.98 29.64 3.69
CA PHE A 80 6.38 28.77 4.71
C PHE A 80 7.33 27.62 5.12
N VAL A 81 8.09 27.09 4.17
CA VAL A 81 9.00 25.96 4.34
C VAL A 81 10.31 26.35 5.04
N GLU A 82 10.77 27.59 4.90
CA GLU A 82 11.90 28.12 5.66
C GLU A 82 11.68 27.97 7.17
N SER A 83 10.43 28.15 7.65
CA SER A 83 10.09 27.96 9.07
C SER A 83 10.16 26.50 9.54
N LEU A 84 10.11 25.54 8.62
CA LEU A 84 10.07 24.10 8.87
C LEU A 84 11.39 23.39 8.53
N ASN A 85 12.45 24.13 8.20
CA ASN A 85 13.78 23.63 7.82
C ASN A 85 13.74 22.59 6.66
N VAL A 86 12.80 22.74 5.73
CA VAL A 86 12.69 21.89 4.54
C VAL A 86 13.41 22.56 3.37
N SER A 87 14.14 21.78 2.55
CA SER A 87 14.88 22.34 1.41
C SER A 87 13.97 22.68 0.23
N GLU A 88 14.31 23.72 -0.54
CA GLU A 88 13.59 24.09 -1.77
C GLU A 88 13.41 22.92 -2.74
N SER A 89 14.44 22.07 -2.89
CA SER A 89 14.36 20.88 -3.75
C SER A 89 13.27 19.89 -3.31
N SER A 90 12.95 19.85 -2.02
CA SER A 90 11.88 19.01 -1.47
C SER A 90 10.51 19.61 -1.78
N VAL A 91 10.40 20.94 -1.80
CA VAL A 91 9.21 21.68 -2.22
C VAL A 91 8.91 21.42 -3.70
N ASP A 92 9.91 21.51 -4.56
CA ASP A 92 9.73 21.25 -5.99
C ASP A 92 9.35 19.78 -6.26
N ARG A 93 9.89 18.84 -5.49
CA ARG A 93 9.47 17.43 -5.52
C ARG A 93 8.04 17.25 -5.04
N LEU A 94 7.64 17.95 -3.97
CA LEU A 94 6.28 17.94 -3.44
C LEU A 94 5.29 18.40 -4.51
N LEU A 95 5.54 19.55 -5.14
CA LEU A 95 4.69 20.13 -6.19
C LEU A 95 4.58 19.24 -7.43
N LYS A 96 5.71 18.71 -7.91
CA LYS A 96 5.70 17.77 -9.04
C LYS A 96 4.86 16.53 -8.75
N LYS A 97 4.80 16.11 -7.49
CA LYS A 97 4.06 14.92 -7.07
C LYS A 97 2.59 15.23 -6.81
N SER A 98 2.25 16.40 -6.27
CA SER A 98 0.86 16.84 -6.09
C SER A 98 0.18 17.01 -7.45
N LEU A 99 0.88 17.56 -8.45
CA LEU A 99 0.40 17.66 -9.83
C LEU A 99 0.15 16.28 -10.45
N ARG A 100 1.12 15.37 -10.38
CA ARG A 100 0.97 14.00 -10.93
C ARG A 100 -0.20 13.24 -10.32
N LYS A 101 -0.49 13.49 -9.04
CA LYS A 101 -1.58 12.83 -8.30
C LYS A 101 -2.93 13.54 -8.43
N GLY A 102 -2.99 14.70 -9.10
CA GLY A 102 -4.21 15.49 -9.22
C GLY A 102 -4.69 16.08 -7.89
N LEU A 103 -3.77 16.36 -6.97
CA LEU A 103 -4.07 17.06 -5.70
C LEU A 103 -4.06 18.58 -5.87
N THR A 104 -3.30 19.06 -6.84
CA THR A 104 -3.21 20.47 -7.21
C THR A 104 -3.31 20.62 -8.71
N THR A 105 -3.98 21.66 -9.18
CA THR A 105 -3.93 22.15 -10.55
C THR A 105 -2.97 23.33 -10.63
N SER A 106 -2.18 23.40 -11.70
CA SER A 106 -1.37 24.59 -11.98
C SER A 106 -2.09 25.46 -13.00
N ASP A 107 -2.29 26.73 -12.67
CA ASP A 107 -2.69 27.74 -13.63
C ASP A 107 -1.48 28.20 -14.47
N ARG A 108 -1.75 28.74 -15.66
CA ARG A 108 -0.73 29.17 -16.64
C ARG A 108 0.21 30.25 -16.08
N ASN A 109 -0.21 30.93 -15.03
CA ASN A 109 0.50 32.02 -14.37
C ASN A 109 1.41 31.57 -13.20
N GLY A 110 1.58 30.25 -12.99
CA GLY A 110 2.41 29.74 -11.90
C GLY A 110 1.73 29.74 -10.52
N HIS A 111 0.40 29.88 -10.51
CA HIS A 111 -0.43 29.65 -9.34
C HIS A 111 -0.82 28.18 -9.24
N TYR A 112 -0.87 27.67 -8.02
CA TYR A 112 -1.34 26.32 -7.72
C TYR A 112 -2.64 26.41 -6.95
N GLU A 113 -3.64 25.64 -7.36
CA GLU A 113 -4.91 25.52 -6.66
C GLU A 113 -5.11 24.07 -6.19
N LYS A 114 -5.54 23.89 -4.94
CA LYS A 114 -5.91 22.58 -4.40
C LYS A 114 -7.21 22.11 -5.04
N THR A 115 -7.22 20.87 -5.53
CA THR A 115 -8.43 20.19 -5.99
C THR A 115 -9.24 19.68 -4.78
N LEU A 116 -10.51 19.27 -4.97
CA LEU A 116 -11.34 18.67 -3.91
C LEU A 116 -10.59 17.55 -3.13
N LYS A 117 -9.86 16.69 -3.84
CA LYS A 117 -9.00 15.63 -3.25
C LYS A 117 -7.82 16.15 -2.42
N GLY A 118 -7.36 17.37 -2.70
CA GLY A 118 -6.28 18.04 -1.97
C GLY A 118 -6.78 18.81 -0.75
N GLU A 119 -8.03 19.26 -0.77
CA GLU A 119 -8.70 19.89 0.39
C GLU A 119 -9.06 18.85 1.47
N GLU A 120 -9.32 17.60 1.07
CA GLU A 120 -9.57 16.48 2.00
C GLU A 120 -8.33 16.11 2.86
N ILE A 121 -7.14 16.61 2.52
CA ILE A 121 -5.91 16.38 3.29
C ILE A 121 -5.91 17.31 4.52
N THR A 122 -6.27 16.75 5.67
CA THR A 122 -6.28 17.45 6.96
C THR A 122 -4.98 17.23 7.74
N ARG A 123 -4.67 18.14 8.69
CA ARG A 123 -3.51 18.03 9.59
C ARG A 123 -3.53 16.70 10.32
N PHE A 124 -2.44 15.94 10.23
CA PHE A 124 -2.25 14.77 11.07
C PHE A 124 -1.69 15.21 12.42
N GLY A 125 -2.30 14.76 13.51
CA GLY A 125 -1.80 14.94 14.87
C GLY A 125 -0.75 13.89 15.22
N THR A 126 0.34 14.36 15.84
CA THR A 126 1.54 13.64 16.33
C THR A 126 2.27 12.73 15.32
N PRO A 127 3.61 12.84 15.20
CA PRO A 127 4.38 11.93 14.35
C PRO A 127 4.16 10.48 14.78
N PRO A 128 3.96 9.53 13.84
CA PRO A 128 3.97 8.12 14.19
C PRO A 128 5.36 7.75 14.71
N GLU A 129 5.41 7.04 15.83
CA GLU A 129 6.68 6.50 16.34
C GLU A 129 7.31 5.58 15.28
N GLU A 130 8.64 5.65 15.22
CA GLU A 130 9.49 5.12 14.16
C GLU A 130 9.38 3.59 14.05
N GLY A 131 8.41 3.15 13.25
CA GLY A 131 8.07 1.73 13.07
C GLY A 131 6.74 1.52 12.35
N ASP A 132 5.81 2.48 12.46
CA ASP A 132 4.49 2.39 11.84
C ASP A 132 4.48 3.00 10.43
N LYS A 133 4.31 2.12 9.43
CA LYS A 133 3.88 2.56 8.10
C LYS A 133 2.48 3.14 8.25
N VAL A 134 2.37 4.46 8.13
CA VAL A 134 1.09 5.18 8.16
C VAL A 134 0.20 4.68 7.03
N ASN A 135 -0.70 3.76 7.35
CA ASN A 135 -1.74 3.29 6.46
C ASN A 135 -2.90 4.28 6.55
N PHE A 136 -3.17 4.98 5.44
CA PHE A 136 -4.24 5.96 5.36
C PHE A 136 -5.56 5.25 5.03
N TYR A 137 -6.47 5.20 5.99
CA TYR A 137 -7.86 4.81 5.77
C TYR A 137 -8.67 6.06 5.35
N MET A 138 -9.19 6.03 4.11
CA MET A 138 -10.23 6.95 3.68
C MET A 138 -11.58 6.22 3.80
N THR A 139 -12.32 6.51 4.87
CA THR A 139 -13.67 5.97 5.07
C THR A 139 -14.65 6.80 4.25
N TYR A 140 -15.08 6.28 3.10
CA TYR A 140 -16.21 6.82 2.36
C TYR A 140 -17.49 6.22 2.96
N TYR A 141 -18.38 7.06 3.49
CA TYR A 141 -19.80 6.72 3.68
C TYR A 141 -20.54 6.84 2.35
#